data_AF-K9RSA2-F1
#
_entry.id   AF-K9RSA2-F1
#
_cell.length_a   1.000
_cell.length_b   1.000
_cell.length_c   1.000
_cell.angle_alpha   90.00
_cell.angle_beta   90.00
_cell.angle_gamma   90.00
#
_symmetry.space_group_name_H-M   'P 1'
#
loop_
_entity.id
_entity.type
_entity.pdbx_description
1 polymer ?
#
loop_
_entity_poly.entity_id
_entity_poly.type
_entity_poly.pdbx_seq_one_letter_code
_entity_poly.pdbx_strand_id
1 'polypeptide(L)'
;MSRTTPVTILDFLSRQTRSIGFRSLAKGCNSRLGVEKFHHLLWLLIIHGLVRYSSTDPRKTTLYQITEEGRKLLQEFREKGI
;
A
#
# COMPACT_ATOMS: atom_id res chain seq x y z
N MET A 1 -18.83 -4.36 -7.81
CA MET A 1 -17.79 -5.09 -7.04
C MET A 1 -16.91 -4.08 -6.33
N SER A 2 -17.00 -4.01 -5.00
CA SER A 2 -16.17 -3.10 -4.20
C SER A 2 -14.78 -3.72 -4.10
N ARG A 3 -13.80 -3.22 -4.88
CA ARG A 3 -12.40 -3.66 -4.76
C ARG A 3 -11.98 -3.46 -3.30
N THR A 4 -11.55 -4.53 -2.66
CA THR A 4 -11.09 -4.48 -1.27
C THR A 4 -9.93 -3.49 -1.16
N THR A 5 -10.03 -2.55 -0.21
CA THR A 5 -9.06 -1.45 -0.06
C THR A 5 -7.59 -1.90 0.09
N PRO A 6 -7.26 -3.06 0.69
CA PRO A 6 -5.89 -3.60 0.70
C PRO A 6 -5.31 -3.85 -0.70
N VAL A 7 -6.12 -4.40 -1.62
CA VAL A 7 -5.69 -4.68 -3.01
C VAL A 7 -5.43 -3.38 -3.76
N THR A 8 -6.19 -2.31 -3.46
CA THR A 8 -5.97 -1.00 -4.08
C THR A 8 -4.64 -0.38 -3.65
N ILE A 9 -4.24 -0.55 -2.38
CA ILE A 9 -2.93 -0.08 -1.89
C ILE A 9 -1.79 -0.83 -2.56
N LEU A 10 -1.88 -2.17 -2.61
CA LEU A 10 -0.88 -3.00 -3.29
C LEU A 10 -0.81 -2.69 -4.79
N ASP A 11 -1.96 -2.56 -5.46
CA ASP A 11 -2.04 -2.19 -6.87
C ASP A 11 -1.39 -0.83 -7.13
N PHE A 12 -1.72 0.18 -6.31
CA PHE A 12 -1.13 1.50 -6.44
C PHE A 12 0.39 1.47 -6.27
N LEU A 13 0.90 0.82 -5.21
CA LEU A 13 2.33 0.70 -4.95
C LEU A 13 3.06 -0.13 -6.01
N SER A 14 2.41 -1.15 -6.59
CA SER A 14 3.01 -1.99 -7.63
C SER A 14 3.39 -1.24 -8.90
N ARG A 15 2.64 -0.16 -9.21
CA ARG A 15 2.85 0.71 -10.37
C ARG A 15 3.92 1.77 -10.14
N GLN A 16 4.42 1.91 -8.91
CA GLN A 16 5.41 2.93 -8.57
C GLN A 16 6.82 2.36 -8.75
N THR A 17 7.66 3.13 -9.44
CA THR A 17 9.10 2.85 -9.58
C THR A 17 9.92 3.44 -8.43
N ARG A 18 9.31 4.33 -7.63
CA ARG A 18 9.93 5.01 -6.49
C ARG A 18 9.09 4.80 -5.22
N SER A 19 9.72 4.94 -4.07
CA SER A 19 9.03 4.93 -2.78
C SER A 19 8.07 6.12 -2.66
N ILE A 20 6.89 5.91 -2.07
CA ILE A 20 5.83 6.92 -1.98
C ILE A 20 5.57 7.29 -0.52
N GLY A 21 5.42 8.58 -0.22
CA GLY A 21 5.02 9.04 1.12
C GLY A 21 3.54 8.82 1.43
N PHE A 22 3.19 8.75 2.72
CA PHE A 22 1.82 8.46 3.18
C PHE A 22 0.73 9.31 2.50
N ARG A 23 0.93 10.63 2.41
CA ARG A 23 -0.05 11.56 1.83
C ARG A 23 -0.32 11.27 0.36
N SER A 24 0.71 11.00 -0.42
CA SER A 24 0.60 10.65 -1.84
C SER A 24 -0.07 9.29 -2.03
N LEU A 25 0.24 8.34 -1.15
CA LEU A 25 -0.37 7.01 -1.15
C LEU A 25 -1.88 7.07 -0.85
N ALA A 26 -2.28 7.81 0.20
CA ALA A 26 -3.68 7.98 0.58
C ALA A 26 -4.49 8.67 -0.53
N LYS A 27 -3.92 9.72 -1.16
CA LYS A 27 -4.53 10.41 -2.29
C LYS A 27 -4.66 9.49 -3.52
N GLY A 28 -3.61 8.74 -3.83
CA GLY A 28 -3.56 7.84 -5.00
C GLY A 28 -4.53 6.67 -4.91
N CYS A 29 -4.80 6.17 -3.71
CA CYS A 29 -5.79 5.11 -3.49
C CYS A 29 -7.24 5.61 -3.49
N ASN A 30 -7.47 6.92 -3.68
CA ASN A 30 -8.78 7.60 -3.61
C ASN A 30 -9.61 7.11 -2.41
N SER A 31 -8.95 6.97 -1.26
CA SER A 31 -9.57 6.29 -0.13
C SER A 31 -10.68 7.15 0.45
N ARG A 32 -11.93 6.67 0.37
CA ARG A 32 -13.05 7.19 1.16
C ARG A 32 -12.95 6.80 2.65
N LEU A 33 -11.94 6.00 3.00
CA LEU A 33 -11.63 5.70 4.39
C LEU A 33 -11.04 6.94 5.05
N GLY A 34 -11.46 7.22 6.28
CA GLY A 34 -10.78 8.20 7.12
C GLY A 34 -9.29 7.85 7.27
N VAL A 35 -8.47 8.88 7.49
CA VAL A 35 -7.01 8.78 7.57
C VAL A 35 -6.54 7.67 8.52
N GLU A 36 -7.20 7.52 9.67
CA GLU A 36 -6.90 6.46 10.66
C GLU A 36 -7.13 5.05 10.11
N LYS A 37 -8.26 4.81 9.43
CA LYS A 37 -8.57 3.50 8.83
C LYS A 37 -7.59 3.16 7.71
N PHE A 38 -7.21 4.16 6.91
CA PHE A 38 -6.20 3.98 5.86
C PHE A 38 -4.83 3.65 6.47
N HIS A 39 -4.44 4.36 7.53
CA HIS A 39 -3.21 4.09 8.26
C HIS A 39 -3.20 2.68 8.88
N HIS A 40 -4.31 2.27 9.49
CA HIS A 40 -4.44 0.93 10.07
C HIS A 40 -4.31 -0.17 9.00
N LEU A 41 -4.97 -0.01 7.85
CA LEU A 41 -4.81 -0.96 6.74
C LEU A 41 -3.38 -1.02 6.21
N LEU A 42 -2.74 0.14 6.05
CA LEU A 42 -1.34 0.22 5.62
C LEU A 42 -0.42 -0.47 6.64
N TRP A 43 -0.68 -0.30 7.93
CA TRP A 43 0.05 -0.97 9.00
C TRP A 43 -0.12 -2.49 8.97
N LEU A 44 -1.33 -3.00 8.72
CA LEU A 44 -1.56 -4.43 8.54
C LEU A 44 -0.76 -4.99 7.35
N LEU A 45 -0.73 -4.28 6.22
CA LEU A 45 0.08 -4.69 5.06
C LEU A 45 1.58 -4.72 5.37
N ILE A 46 2.06 -3.87 6.30
CA ILE A 46 3.44 -3.87 6.77
C ILE A 46 3.71 -5.06 7.68
N ILE A 47 2.83 -5.34 8.65
CA ILE A 47 2.95 -6.51 9.55
C ILE A 47 3.01 -7.81 8.75
N HIS A 48 2.19 -7.91 7.69
CA HIS A 48 2.18 -9.09 6.82
C HIS A 48 3.35 -9.14 5.82
N GLY A 49 4.28 -8.19 5.86
CA GLY A 49 5.44 -8.15 4.97
C GLY A 49 5.11 -7.88 3.50
N LEU A 50 3.91 -7.37 3.19
CA LEU A 50 3.46 -7.06 1.83
C LEU A 50 3.91 -5.65 1.39
N VAL A 51 4.13 -4.77 2.37
CA VAL A 51 4.65 -3.42 2.18
C VAL A 51 5.80 -3.21 3.14
N ARG A 52 6.90 -2.63 2.66
CA ARG A 52 8.01 -2.16 3.49
C ARG A 52 7.98 -0.65 3.59
N TYR A 53 8.53 -0.13 4.67
CA TYR A 53 8.71 1.31 4.84
C TYR A 53 10.17 1.65 5.13
N SER A 54 10.58 2.85 4.72
CA SER A 54 11.85 3.45 5.09
C SER A 54 11.64 4.89 5.55
N SER A 55 12.46 5.34 6.50
CA SER A 55 12.52 6.73 6.93
C SER A 55 13.77 7.35 6.36
N THR A 56 13.65 8.34 5.47
CA THR A 56 14.81 8.96 4.80
C THR A 56 15.27 10.28 5.41
N ASP A 57 14.67 10.78 6.48
CA ASP A 57 15.09 12.05 7.11
C ASP A 57 14.51 12.25 8.53
N PRO A 58 15.11 13.09 9.40
CA PRO A 58 14.61 13.41 10.73
C PRO A 58 13.29 14.23 10.72
N ARG A 59 12.84 14.68 9.54
CA ARG A 59 11.53 15.36 9.34
C ARG A 59 10.33 14.41 9.28
N LYS A 60 10.48 13.13 9.66
CA LYS A 60 9.41 12.11 9.79
C LYS A 60 8.64 11.78 8.52
N THR A 61 9.26 11.83 7.34
CA THR A 61 8.58 11.37 6.12
C THR A 61 8.84 9.87 5.92
N THR A 62 7.84 9.06 6.28
CA THR A 62 7.84 7.62 6.02
C THR A 62 7.50 7.36 4.55
N LEU A 63 8.37 6.63 3.87
CA LEU A 63 8.19 6.19 2.48
C LEU A 63 7.81 4.72 2.45
N TYR A 64 6.92 4.35 1.54
CA TYR A 64 6.37 3.00 1.40
C TYR A 64 6.69 2.41 0.03
N GLN A 65 6.97 1.11 0.00
CA GLN A 65 7.18 0.32 -1.21
C GLN A 65 6.53 -1.06 -1.05
N ILE A 66 5.98 -1.60 -2.14
CA ILE A 66 5.54 -2.99 -2.16
C ILE A 66 6.74 -3.94 -2.14
N THR A 67 6.63 -5.04 -1.40
CA THR A 67 7.62 -6.13 -1.37
C THR A 67 7.41 -7.11 -2.53
N GLU A 68 8.29 -8.09 -2.68
CA GLU A 68 8.10 -9.16 -3.67
C GLU A 68 6.89 -10.03 -3.31
N GLU A 69 6.70 -10.32 -2.03
CA GLU A 69 5.57 -11.04 -1.47
C GLU A 69 4.25 -10.30 -1.73
N GLY A 70 4.25 -8.98 -1.53
CA GLY A 70 3.11 -8.13 -1.88
C GLY A 70 2.76 -8.18 -3.36
N ARG A 71 3.77 -8.23 -4.24
CA ARG A 71 3.57 -8.36 -5.70
C ARG A 71 3.02 -9.73 -6.08
N LYS A 72 3.55 -10.82 -5.51
CA LYS A 72 3.06 -12.19 -5.74
C LYS A 72 1.60 -12.32 -5.31
N LEU A 73 1.26 -11.84 -4.12
CA LEU A 73 -0.11 -11.88 -3.62
C LEU A 73 -1.06 -11.07 -4.51
N LEU A 74 -0.64 -9.87 -4.95
CA LEU A 74 -1.42 -9.05 -5.88
C LEU A 74 -1.64 -9.76 -7.23
N GLN A 75 -0.63 -10.48 -7.73
CA GLN A 75 -0.76 -11.28 -8.94
C GLN A 75 -1.76 -12.43 -8.75
N GLU A 76 -1.69 -13.15 -7.63
CA GLU A 76 -2.65 -14.21 -7.31
C GLU A 76 -4.10 -13.67 -7.24
N PHE A 77 -4.30 -12.49 -6.65
CA PHE A 77 -5.63 -11.85 -6.64
C PHE A 77 -6.13 -11.54 -8.06
N ARG A 78 -5.25 -11.09 -8.95
CA ARG A 78 -5.61 -10.79 -10.34
C ARG A 78 -5.91 -12.06 -11.15
N GLU A 79 -5.13 -13.12 -10.95
CA GLU A 79 -5.27 -14.39 -11.66
C GLU A 79 -6.49 -15.19 -11.20
N LYS A 80 -6.83 -15.13 -9.90
CA LYS A 80 -7.96 -15.86 -9.31
C LYS A 80 -9.30 -15.12 -9.44
N GLY A 81 -9.32 -13.89 -9.95
CA GLY A 81 -10.54 -13.14 -10.27
C GLY A 81 -11.45 -12.81 -9.07
N ILE A 82 -10.88 -12.72 -7.86
CA ILE A 82 -11.60 -12.39 -6.62
C ILE A 82 -11.75 -10.87 -6.46
#